data_AF-A0A7V5ANM1-F1
#
_entry.id   AF-A0A7V5ANM1-F1
#
_cell.length_a   1.000
_cell.length_b   1.000
_cell.length_c   1.000
_cell.angle_alpha   90.00
_cell.angle_beta   90.00
_cell.angle_gamma   90.00
#
_symmetry.space_group_name_H-M   'P 1'
#
loop_
_entity.id
_entity.type
_entity.pdbx_description
1 polymer ?
#
loop_
_entity_poly.entity_id
_entity_poly.type
_entity_poly.pdbx_seq_one_letter_code
_entity_poly.pdbx_strand_id
1 'polypeptide(L)'
;GKLRILLVFSHKRDPMFPQAPLPKEVGLDISALPIVRGAMAPPKLPFPLAKLWREAFAKAVKEPEFLNWAKRARVEITPMDHEEFLKYTLGVEKEVMKYLSKIEIKK
;
A
#
# COMPACT_ATOMS: atom_id res chain seq x y z
N GLY A 1 9.24 5.04 -27.35
CA GLY A 1 8.63 4.97 -26.01
C GLY A 1 7.41 5.86 -25.99
N LYS A 2 6.27 5.40 -25.43
CA LYS A 2 4.99 6.14 -25.46
C LYS A 2 4.69 6.93 -24.18
N LEU A 3 5.47 6.76 -23.10
CA LEU A 3 5.27 7.40 -21.80
C LEU A 3 6.60 7.92 -21.23
N ARG A 4 6.55 9.09 -20.57
CA ARG A 4 7.67 9.70 -19.83
C ARG A 4 7.25 9.85 -18.36
N ILE A 5 8.01 9.24 -17.46
CA ILE A 5 7.74 9.32 -16.03
C ILE A 5 8.27 10.65 -15.50
N LEU A 6 7.40 11.42 -14.85
CA LEU A 6 7.74 12.74 -14.33
C LEU A 6 8.09 12.72 -12.85
N LEU A 7 7.51 11.79 -12.09
CA LEU A 7 7.64 11.71 -10.64
C LEU A 7 7.21 10.31 -10.19
N VAL A 8 7.84 9.79 -9.13
CA VAL A 8 7.37 8.58 -8.41
C VAL A 8 7.05 8.96 -6.98
N PHE A 9 5.81 8.73 -6.55
CA PHE A 9 5.38 8.97 -5.16
C PHE A 9 5.90 7.87 -4.23
N SER A 10 7.17 7.99 -3.86
CA SER A 10 7.86 7.08 -2.96
C SER A 10 8.86 7.85 -2.10
N HIS A 11 9.28 7.24 -0.99
CA HIS A 11 10.39 7.72 -0.17
C HIS A 11 11.76 7.27 -0.70
N LYS A 12 11.79 6.26 -1.59
CA LYS A 12 13.00 5.68 -2.18
C LYS A 12 12.81 5.53 -3.69
N ARG A 13 13.92 5.60 -4.44
CA ARG A 13 13.89 5.40 -5.90
C ARG A 13 13.39 3.99 -6.22
N ASP A 14 12.46 3.91 -7.16
CA ASP A 14 11.99 2.64 -7.70
C ASP A 14 13.10 2.06 -8.61
N PRO A 15 13.58 0.83 -8.37
CA PRO A 15 14.61 0.19 -9.21
C PRO A 15 14.20 0.08 -10.69
N MET A 16 12.91 0.06 -11.00
CA MET A 16 12.37 0.05 -12.36
C MET A 16 12.49 1.42 -13.04
N PHE A 17 12.44 2.50 -12.26
CA PHE A 17 12.49 3.88 -12.74
C PHE A 17 13.54 4.68 -11.97
N PRO A 18 14.82 4.28 -12.02
CA PRO A 18 15.87 4.88 -11.20
C PRO A 18 16.10 6.35 -11.54
N GLN A 19 15.72 6.78 -12.75
CA GLN A 19 15.86 8.16 -13.23
C GLN A 19 14.68 9.06 -12.84
N ALA A 20 13.55 8.50 -12.41
CA ALA A 20 12.40 9.30 -12.02
C ALA A 20 12.69 10.01 -10.69
N PRO A 21 12.37 11.31 -10.57
CA PRO A 21 12.62 12.04 -9.33
C PRO A 21 11.62 11.65 -8.23
N LEU A 22 12.02 11.88 -6.99
CA LEU A 22 11.18 11.81 -5.79
C LEU A 22 10.54 13.18 -5.51
N PRO A 23 9.37 13.27 -4.83
CA PRO A 23 8.73 14.54 -4.50
C PRO A 23 9.67 15.54 -3.83
N LYS A 24 10.47 15.07 -2.87
CA LYS A 24 11.43 15.92 -2.14
C LYS A 24 12.53 16.51 -3.03
N GLU A 25 12.93 15.81 -4.09
CA GLU A 25 14.00 16.25 -5.01
C GLU A 25 13.53 17.39 -5.93
N VAL A 26 12.22 17.56 -6.08
CA VAL A 26 11.59 18.63 -6.88
C VAL A 26 10.91 19.68 -6.01
N GLY A 27 11.22 19.72 -4.70
CA GLY A 27 10.68 20.70 -3.76
C GLY A 27 9.23 20.47 -3.35
N LEU A 28 8.66 19.29 -3.59
CA LEU A 28 7.31 18.95 -3.17
C LEU A 28 7.32 18.24 -1.81
N ASP A 29 6.66 18.86 -0.82
CA ASP A 29 6.39 18.23 0.49
C ASP A 29 5.07 17.44 0.46
N ILE A 30 5.08 16.36 -0.32
CA ILE A 30 3.95 15.43 -0.43
C ILE A 30 4.39 14.07 0.08
N SER A 31 3.71 13.58 1.12
CA SER A 31 3.92 12.24 1.64
C SER A 31 3.56 11.20 0.59
N ALA A 32 4.44 10.23 0.36
CA ALA A 32 4.08 9.04 -0.38
C ALA A 32 3.05 8.28 0.46
N LEU A 33 1.84 8.10 -0.08
CA LEU A 33 0.82 7.23 0.48
C LEU A 33 0.82 5.94 -0.35
N PRO A 34 1.61 4.92 0.04
CA PRO A 34 1.60 3.67 -0.71
C PRO A 34 0.19 3.09 -0.73
N ILE A 35 -0.23 2.55 -1.88
CA ILE A 35 -1.53 1.90 -1.97
C ILE A 35 -1.36 0.47 -1.51
N VAL A 36 -1.69 0.19 -0.25
CA VAL A 36 -1.65 -1.17 0.30
C VAL A 36 -3.01 -1.85 0.11
N ARG A 37 -2.98 -3.14 -0.22
CA ARG A 37 -4.17 -4.01 -0.26
C ARG A 37 -4.13 -4.94 0.94
N GLY A 38 -5.25 -5.10 1.63
CA GLY A 38 -5.38 -6.04 2.74
C GLY A 38 -6.76 -6.68 2.78
N ALA A 39 -6.88 -7.73 3.59
CA ALA A 39 -8.13 -8.44 3.82
C ALA A 39 -8.87 -7.83 5.02
N MET A 40 -10.17 -7.56 4.84
CA MET A 40 -11.04 -7.02 5.88
C MET A 40 -12.27 -7.91 6.02
N ALA A 41 -12.77 -8.01 7.25
CA ALA A 41 -13.99 -8.74 7.56
C ALA A 41 -14.98 -7.81 8.27
N PRO A 42 -16.29 -8.11 8.22
CA PRO A 42 -17.30 -7.37 8.99
C PRO A 42 -16.96 -7.35 10.49
N PRO A 43 -17.42 -6.31 11.22
CA PRO A 43 -17.24 -6.26 12.67
C PRO A 43 -17.90 -7.47 13.34
N LYS A 44 -17.38 -7.85 14.52
CA LYS A 44 -17.85 -8.98 15.33
C LYS A 44 -17.64 -10.38 14.71
N LEU A 45 -16.70 -10.53 13.77
CA LEU A 45 -16.23 -11.84 13.33
C LEU A 45 -15.73 -12.67 14.54
N PRO A 46 -16.21 -13.90 14.74
CA PRO A 46 -15.73 -14.78 15.81
C PRO A 46 -14.21 -14.97 15.77
N PHE A 47 -13.56 -14.90 16.93
CA PHE A 47 -12.10 -15.02 17.04
C PHE A 47 -11.52 -16.27 16.37
N PRO A 48 -12.12 -17.48 16.50
CA PRO A 48 -11.59 -18.67 15.82
C PRO A 48 -11.54 -18.52 14.30
N LEU A 49 -12.55 -17.88 13.69
CA LEU A 49 -12.58 -17.62 12.24
C LEU A 49 -11.56 -16.56 11.84
N ALA A 50 -11.45 -15.48 12.63
CA ALA A 50 -10.45 -14.45 12.40
C ALA A 50 -9.03 -15.03 12.43
N LYS A 51 -8.74 -15.90 13.40
CA LYS A 51 -7.45 -16.59 13.51
C LYS A 51 -7.19 -17.49 12.32
N LEU A 52 -8.17 -18.32 11.93
CA LEU A 52 -8.07 -19.20 10.77
C LEU A 52 -7.70 -18.43 9.49
N TRP A 53 -8.40 -17.33 9.21
CA TRP A 53 -8.14 -16.51 8.02
C TRP A 53 -6.80 -15.80 8.08
N ARG A 54 -6.40 -15.24 9.24
CA ARG A 54 -5.07 -14.63 9.41
C ARG A 54 -3.95 -15.60 9.10
N GLU A 55 -4.04 -16.82 9.62
CA GLU A 55 -3.04 -17.87 9.36
C GLU A 55 -3.03 -18.30 7.89
N ALA A 56 -4.21 -18.43 7.27
CA ALA A 56 -4.32 -18.78 5.85
C ALA A 56 -3.67 -17.70 4.95
N PHE A 57 -3.96 -16.42 5.18
CA PHE A 57 -3.36 -15.32 4.42
C PHE A 57 -1.85 -15.22 4.64
N ALA A 58 -1.39 -15.37 5.89
CA ALA A 58 0.03 -15.34 6.23
C ALA A 58 0.85 -16.47 5.56
N LYS A 59 0.22 -17.63 5.31
CA LYS A 59 0.80 -18.73 4.54
C LYS A 59 0.76 -18.41 3.03
N ALA A 60 -0.40 -18.02 2.51
CA ALA A 60 -0.61 -17.76 1.09
C ALA A 60 0.36 -16.72 0.52
N VAL A 61 0.66 -15.65 1.25
CA VAL A 61 1.60 -14.61 0.78
C VAL A 61 3.06 -15.08 0.71
N LYS A 62 3.37 -16.25 1.28
CA LYS A 62 4.70 -16.88 1.25
C LYS A 62 4.78 -18.02 0.24
N GLU A 63 3.67 -18.40 -0.39
CA GLU A 63 3.65 -19.49 -1.37
C GLU A 63 4.51 -19.13 -2.59
N PRO A 64 5.39 -20.04 -3.07
CA PRO A 64 6.28 -19.76 -4.18
C PRO A 64 5.55 -19.31 -5.44
N GLU A 65 4.40 -19.92 -5.75
CA GLU A 65 3.60 -19.54 -6.93
C GLU A 65 3.05 -18.13 -6.82
N PHE A 66 2.61 -17.73 -5.62
CA PHE A 66 2.13 -16.38 -5.36
C PHE A 66 3.26 -15.36 -5.45
N LEU A 67 4.43 -15.64 -4.87
CA LEU A 67 5.61 -14.78 -4.97
C LEU A 67 6.10 -14.64 -6.41
N ASN A 68 6.08 -15.73 -7.18
CA ASN A 68 6.42 -15.72 -8.60
C ASN A 68 5.43 -14.88 -9.41
N TRP A 69 4.13 -14.99 -9.13
CA TRP A 69 3.12 -14.12 -9.72
C TRP A 69 3.36 -12.65 -9.35
N ALA A 70 3.58 -12.35 -8.07
CA ALA A 70 3.78 -10.99 -7.57
C ALA A 70 4.99 -10.33 -8.25
N LYS A 71 6.09 -11.08 -8.41
CA LYS A 71 7.29 -10.62 -9.15
C LYS A 71 6.97 -10.28 -10.61
N ARG A 72 6.21 -11.13 -11.32
CA ARG A 72 5.80 -10.88 -12.72
C ARG A 72 4.83 -9.70 -12.83
N ALA A 73 3.89 -9.60 -11.90
CA ALA A 73 2.90 -8.54 -11.81
C ALA A 73 3.48 -7.21 -11.28
N ARG A 74 4.73 -7.22 -10.80
CA ARG A 74 5.40 -6.08 -10.16
C ARG A 74 4.63 -5.55 -8.96
N VAL A 75 4.05 -6.48 -8.19
CA VAL A 75 3.39 -6.20 -6.93
C VAL A 75 4.39 -6.45 -5.82
N GLU A 76 4.66 -5.42 -5.04
CA GLU A 76 5.44 -5.57 -3.81
C GLU A 76 4.59 -6.31 -2.77
N ILE A 77 5.16 -7.35 -2.16
CA ILE A 77 4.52 -8.09 -1.08
C ILE A 77 5.06 -7.55 0.24
N THR A 78 4.19 -6.90 1.01
CA THR A 78 4.48 -6.38 2.35
C THR A 78 3.56 -7.09 3.34
N PRO A 79 3.94 -8.26 3.88
CA PRO A 79 3.13 -8.94 4.88
C PRO A 79 2.96 -8.04 6.10
N MET A 80 1.72 -7.78 6.48
CA MET A 80 1.35 -7.07 7.70
C MET A 80 0.42 -7.96 8.51
N ASP A 81 0.62 -8.00 9.82
CA ASP A 81 -0.37 -8.59 10.71
C ASP A 81 -1.59 -7.67 10.91
N HIS A 82 -2.51 -8.11 11.78
CA HIS A 82 -3.72 -7.36 12.06
C HIS A 82 -3.45 -5.98 12.66
N GLU A 83 -2.54 -5.89 13.62
CA GLU A 83 -2.26 -4.66 14.36
C GLU A 83 -1.50 -3.66 13.49
N GLU A 84 -0.53 -4.16 12.73
CA GLU A 84 0.22 -3.40 11.73
C GLU A 84 -0.70 -2.83 10.66
N PHE A 85 -1.59 -3.66 10.10
CA PHE A 85 -2.50 -3.22 9.04
C PHE A 85 -3.56 -2.25 9.56
N LEU A 86 -4.07 -2.44 10.78
CA LEU A 86 -4.99 -1.50 11.42
C LEU A 86 -4.31 -0.14 11.66
N LYS A 87 -3.12 -0.14 12.26
CA LYS A 87 -2.34 1.07 12.51
C LYS A 87 -2.01 1.80 11.21
N TYR A 88 -1.63 1.07 10.17
CA TYR A 88 -1.38 1.63 8.85
C TYR A 88 -2.62 2.31 8.28
N THR A 89 -3.76 1.61 8.30
CA THR A 89 -5.03 2.11 7.75
C THR A 89 -5.49 3.39 8.44
N LEU A 90 -5.45 3.42 9.78
CA LEU A 90 -5.80 4.62 10.56
C LEU A 90 -4.82 5.78 10.31
N GLY A 91 -3.53 5.49 10.12
CA GLY A 91 -2.53 6.49 9.74
C GLY A 91 -2.80 7.10 8.37
N VAL A 92 -3.13 6.28 7.38
CA VAL A 92 -3.49 6.73 6.02
C VAL A 92 -4.77 7.56 6.05
N GLU A 93 -5.80 7.11 6.78
CA GLU A 93 -7.06 7.86 6.93
C GLU A 93 -6.79 9.28 7.45
N LYS A 94 -5.97 9.41 8.51
CA LYS A 94 -5.59 10.71 9.08
C LYS A 94 -4.90 11.61 8.05
N GLU A 95 -3.92 11.09 7.31
CA GLU A 95 -3.21 11.86 6.29
C GLU A 95 -4.13 12.23 5.12
N VAL A 96 -4.99 11.32 4.66
CA VAL A 96 -5.94 11.60 3.58
C VAL A 96 -6.93 12.69 4.01
N MET A 97 -7.49 12.62 5.23
CA MET A 97 -8.45 13.61 5.74
C MET A 97 -7.85 15.02 5.88
N LYS A 98 -6.56 15.13 6.20
CA LYS A 98 -5.82 16.41 6.20
C LYS A 98 -5.86 17.12 4.84
N TYR A 99 -5.89 16.37 3.74
CA TYR A 99 -5.96 16.93 2.39
C TYR A 99 -7.39 17.02 1.86
N LEU A 100 -8.24 16.03 2.13
CA LEU A 100 -9.66 16.03 1.71
C LEU A 100 -10.41 17.27 2.22
N SER A 101 -10.15 17.69 3.47
CA SER A 101 -10.75 18.90 4.04
C SER A 101 -10.37 20.21 3.32
N LYS A 102 -9.33 20.18 2.47
CA LYS A 102 -8.78 21.36 1.78
C LYS A 102 -9.11 21.40 0.30
N ILE A 103 -9.77 20.37 -0.24
CA ILE A 103 -10.10 20.27 -1.65
C ILE A 103 -11.62 20.19 -1.81
N GLU A 104 -12.16 20.98 -2.75
CA GLU A 104 -13.56 20.89 -3.11
C GLU A 104 -13.73 19.73 -4.09
N ILE A 105 -14.13 18.56 -3.58
CA ILE A 105 -14.46 17.41 -4.42
C ILE A 105 -15.85 17.67 -5.00
N LYS A 106 -15.90 18.12 -6.26
CA LYS A 106 -17.14 18.06 -7.03
C LYS A 106 -17.47 16.58 -7.27
N LYS A 107 -18.58 16.14 -6.68
CA LYS A 107 -19.18 14.83 -6.97
C LYS A 107 -19.70 14.77 -8.39
#